data_AF-A0A7L3PYG5-F1
#
_entry.id   AF-A0A7L3PYG5-F1
#
_cell.length_a   1.000
_cell.length_b   1.000
_cell.length_c   1.000
_cell.angle_alpha   90.00
_cell.angle_beta   90.00
_cell.angle_gamma   90.00
#
_symmetry.space_group_name_H-M   'P 1'
#
loop_
_entity.id
_entity.type
_entity.pdbx_description
1 polymer ?
#
loop_
_entity_poly.entity_id
_entity_poly.type
_entity_poly.pdbx_seq_one_letter_code
_entity_poly.pdbx_strand_id
1 'polypeptide(L)'
;MEAQGLPAALALVAGSGAGLSPEKRAALAVSLPLLRRDYRFERVWFWGCIQGVRGAYYIAEGLGRDRAAPRRRLYSLNCLDWSLLTAASREKVAQARQLKGRFQGDPSFQYNLADTNAGAAKALLEGGLEPVIREETRLLATIEEIDKAVGIVPRGAFVKTPLGSVHENRHFEGLSLVEAKKLCSYFHFTEPVNLKNKTLLEKANLDPATDFLDSLEHDIPHG
;
A
#
# COMPACT_ATOMS: atom_id res chain seq x y z
N MET A 1 -1.76 -2.11 9.42
CA MET A 1 -2.07 -2.62 10.77
C MET A 1 -2.93 -1.63 11.52
N GLU A 2 -4.02 -2.05 12.16
CA GLU A 2 -4.95 -1.12 12.82
C GLU A 2 -4.35 -0.41 14.04
N ALA A 3 -4.68 0.86 14.21
CA ALA A 3 -4.16 1.72 15.28
C ALA A 3 -4.31 1.09 16.69
N GLN A 4 -5.37 0.33 16.94
CA GLN A 4 -5.63 -0.33 18.24
C GLN A 4 -4.71 -1.53 18.51
N GLY A 5 -4.37 -2.30 17.46
CA GLY A 5 -3.48 -3.46 17.56
C GLY A 5 -1.99 -3.12 17.36
N LEU A 6 -1.71 -1.88 16.93
CA LEU A 6 -0.35 -1.42 16.59
C LEU A 6 0.65 -1.61 17.74
N PRO A 7 0.36 -1.29 19.02
CA PRO A 7 1.33 -1.46 20.09
C PRO A 7 1.74 -2.93 20.30
N ALA A 8 0.77 -3.85 20.29
CA ALA A 8 1.02 -5.27 20.48
C ALA A 8 1.85 -5.86 19.34
N ALA A 9 1.52 -5.51 18.10
CA ALA A 9 2.23 -6.06 16.96
C ALA A 9 3.61 -5.42 16.73
N LEU A 10 3.80 -4.13 17.08
CA LEU A 10 5.15 -3.56 17.13
C LEU A 10 6.02 -4.22 18.21
N ALA A 11 5.44 -4.67 19.33
CA ALA A 11 6.18 -5.42 20.35
C ALA A 11 6.64 -6.80 19.83
N LEU A 12 5.80 -7.49 19.04
CA LEU A 12 6.16 -8.77 18.42
C LEU A 12 7.34 -8.63 17.43
N VAL A 13 7.46 -7.48 16.76
CA VAL A 13 8.53 -7.20 15.78
C VAL A 13 9.73 -6.48 16.43
N ALA A 14 9.62 -5.98 17.66
CA ALA A 14 10.71 -5.24 18.31
C ALA A 14 12.00 -6.06 18.48
N GLY A 15 11.90 -7.40 18.57
CA GLY A 15 13.04 -8.31 18.68
C GLY A 15 13.86 -8.49 17.40
N SER A 16 13.38 -8.03 16.24
CA SER A 16 14.07 -8.21 14.95
C SER A 16 15.05 -7.08 14.59
N GLY A 17 15.29 -6.12 15.49
CA GLY A 17 16.26 -5.02 15.31
C GLY A 17 15.83 -3.92 14.33
N ALA A 18 14.67 -4.05 13.68
CA ALA A 18 14.10 -3.08 12.75
C ALA A 18 12.88 -2.32 13.33
N GLY A 19 12.76 -2.27 14.65
CA GLY A 19 11.61 -1.67 15.34
C GLY A 19 11.65 -0.14 15.39
N LEU A 20 10.46 0.49 15.44
CA LEU A 20 10.31 1.92 15.75
C LEU A 20 10.81 2.21 17.17
N SER A 21 11.42 3.38 17.39
CA SER A 21 11.86 3.79 18.73
C SER A 21 10.67 3.95 19.68
N PRO A 22 10.83 3.77 21.01
CA PRO A 22 9.75 3.90 21.98
C PRO A 22 8.99 5.23 21.86
N GLU A 23 9.70 6.31 21.57
CA GLU A 23 9.15 7.66 21.42
C GLU A 23 8.23 7.73 20.20
N LYS A 24 8.66 7.16 19.06
CA LYS A 24 7.84 7.08 17.85
C LYS A 24 6.62 6.20 18.04
N ARG A 25 6.74 5.11 18.80
CA ARG A 25 5.59 4.26 19.14
C ARG A 25 4.56 5.01 19.97
N ALA A 26 5.01 5.77 20.97
CA ALA A 26 4.14 6.62 21.78
C ALA A 26 3.47 7.72 20.92
N ALA A 27 4.23 8.37 20.04
CA ALA A 27 3.71 9.38 19.12
C ALA A 27 2.60 8.80 18.21
N LEU A 28 2.84 7.64 17.58
CA LEU A 28 1.85 6.97 16.73
C LEU A 28 0.59 6.54 17.50
N ALA A 29 0.75 6.08 18.74
CA ALA A 29 -0.37 5.67 19.59
C ALA A 29 -1.33 6.84 19.86
N VAL A 30 -0.83 8.07 19.93
CA VAL A 30 -1.62 9.29 20.12
C VAL A 30 -2.10 9.86 18.79
N SER A 31 -1.24 9.90 17.77
CA SER A 31 -1.54 10.60 16.53
C SER A 31 -2.54 9.86 15.64
N LEU A 32 -2.52 8.52 15.59
CA LEU A 32 -3.40 7.76 14.70
C LEU A 32 -4.89 7.83 15.10
N PRO A 33 -5.26 7.78 16.40
CA PRO A 33 -6.63 8.06 16.82
C PRO A 33 -7.10 9.48 16.50
N LEU A 34 -6.22 10.49 16.65
CA LEU A 34 -6.53 11.87 16.26
C LEU A 34 -6.77 11.96 14.75
N LEU A 35 -5.90 11.34 13.95
CA LEU A 35 -6.03 11.25 12.51
C LEU A 35 -7.38 10.65 12.08
N ARG A 36 -7.81 9.57 12.76
CA ARG A 36 -9.11 8.94 12.51
C ARG A 36 -10.27 9.92 12.72
N ARG A 37 -10.22 10.70 13.82
CA ARG A 37 -11.24 11.69 14.15
C ARG A 37 -11.25 12.85 13.16
N ASP A 38 -10.08 13.43 12.88
CA ASP A 38 -9.95 14.67 12.14
C ASP A 38 -10.33 14.49 10.66
N TYR A 39 -9.98 13.34 10.06
CA TYR A 39 -10.36 12.99 8.69
C TYR A 39 -11.62 12.13 8.58
N ARG A 40 -12.29 11.84 9.71
CA ARG A 40 -13.51 11.01 9.80
C ARG A 40 -13.38 9.63 9.15
N PHE A 41 -12.22 9.00 9.33
CA PHE A 41 -12.00 7.65 8.84
C PHE A 41 -12.75 6.63 9.69
N GLU A 42 -13.24 5.56 9.06
CA GLU A 42 -13.81 4.44 9.81
C GLU A 42 -12.72 3.70 10.55
N ARG A 43 -11.59 3.46 9.90
CA ARG A 43 -10.38 2.86 10.49
C ARG A 43 -9.14 3.55 9.97
N VAL A 44 -8.08 3.51 10.77
CA VAL A 44 -6.75 3.99 10.39
C VAL A 44 -5.76 2.86 10.58
N TRP A 45 -4.99 2.60 9.52
CA TRP A 45 -3.91 1.64 9.52
C TRP A 45 -2.56 2.34 9.47
N PHE A 46 -1.64 1.91 10.30
CA PHE A 46 -0.23 2.18 10.07
C PHE A 46 0.27 1.21 8.98
N TRP A 47 0.77 1.78 7.88
CA TRP A 47 1.31 1.02 6.76
C TRP A 47 2.75 0.59 7.03
N GLY A 48 3.57 1.51 7.50
CA GLY A 48 4.99 1.26 7.74
C GLY A 48 5.83 2.52 7.61
N CYS A 49 7.12 2.34 7.31
CA CYS A 49 8.04 3.43 7.07
C CYS A 49 8.92 3.19 5.84
N ILE A 50 9.29 4.28 5.16
CA ILE A 50 10.24 4.30 4.04
C ILE A 50 11.45 5.12 4.46
N GLN A 51 12.63 4.50 4.47
CA GLN A 51 13.87 5.14 4.88
C GLN A 51 14.42 6.03 3.76
N GLY A 52 14.66 7.30 4.07
CA GLY A 52 15.40 8.25 3.25
C GLY A 52 16.77 8.56 3.84
N VAL A 53 17.56 9.34 3.10
CA VAL A 53 18.93 9.73 3.50
C VAL A 53 18.91 10.69 4.69
N ARG A 54 18.02 11.69 4.70
CA ARG A 54 17.91 12.70 5.77
C ARG A 54 16.90 12.34 6.85
N GLY A 55 16.01 11.39 6.57
CA GLY A 55 14.94 11.00 7.48
C GLY A 55 14.02 9.96 6.88
N ALA A 56 13.20 9.33 7.71
CA ALA A 56 12.22 8.33 7.31
C ALA A 56 10.82 8.94 7.16
N TYR A 57 10.09 8.44 6.17
CA TYR A 57 8.65 8.70 6.02
C TYR A 57 7.87 7.64 6.77
N TYR A 58 6.91 8.06 7.59
CA TYR A 58 5.94 7.19 8.24
C TYR A 58 4.61 7.30 7.51
N ILE A 59 4.03 6.17 7.15
CA ILE A 59 2.83 6.14 6.30
C ILE A 59 1.65 5.57 7.09
N ALA A 60 0.53 6.28 7.03
CA ALA A 60 -0.75 5.85 7.54
C ALA A 60 -1.80 5.87 6.42
N GLU A 61 -2.76 4.96 6.52
CA GLU A 61 -3.86 4.83 5.58
C GLU A 61 -5.18 4.96 6.32
N GLY A 62 -6.01 5.89 5.85
CA GLY A 62 -7.40 6.01 6.25
C GLY A 62 -8.29 5.13 5.38
N LEU A 63 -9.06 4.26 6.03
CA LEU A 63 -10.00 3.35 5.37
C LEU A 63 -11.45 3.79 5.62
N GLY A 64 -12.26 3.65 4.57
CA GLY A 64 -13.71 3.82 4.62
C GLY A 64 -14.44 2.51 4.94
N ARG A 65 -15.75 2.51 4.66
CA ARG A 65 -16.64 1.35 4.81
C ARG A 65 -16.30 0.20 3.87
N ASP A 66 -15.95 0.56 2.64
CA ASP A 66 -15.49 -0.39 1.64
C ASP A 66 -13.97 -0.58 1.80
N ARG A 67 -13.57 -1.81 2.06
CA ARG A 67 -12.17 -2.18 2.29
C ARG A 67 -11.35 -2.23 0.99
N ALA A 68 -12.01 -2.36 -0.16
CA ALA A 68 -11.37 -2.34 -1.47
C ALA A 68 -11.36 -0.95 -2.14
N ALA A 69 -12.02 0.05 -1.54
CA ALA A 69 -12.02 1.41 -2.07
C ALA A 69 -10.63 2.07 -1.99
N PRO A 70 -10.33 3.07 -2.84
CA PRO A 70 -9.08 3.82 -2.78
C PRO A 70 -8.83 4.39 -1.38
N ARG A 71 -7.66 4.05 -0.83
CA ARG A 71 -7.25 4.46 0.52
C ARG A 71 -6.75 5.89 0.50
N ARG A 72 -7.05 6.65 1.55
CA ARG A 72 -6.43 7.97 1.74
C ARG A 72 -5.12 7.76 2.47
N ARG A 73 -4.02 8.10 1.82
CA ARG A 73 -2.68 7.91 2.40
C ARG A 73 -2.17 9.21 2.95
N LEU A 74 -1.58 9.13 4.13
CA LEU A 74 -0.96 10.24 4.81
C LEU A 74 0.48 9.88 5.15
N TYR A 75 1.38 10.86 5.06
CA TYR A 75 2.76 10.71 5.48
C TYR A 75 3.06 11.64 6.65
N SER A 76 4.05 11.25 7.44
CA SER A 76 4.61 12.05 8.52
C SER A 76 6.12 11.87 8.57
N LEU A 77 6.85 12.88 9.04
CA LEU A 77 8.29 12.81 9.29
C LEU A 77 8.61 12.61 10.78
N ASN A 78 7.67 12.96 11.67
CA ASN A 78 7.85 12.96 13.13
C ASN A 78 6.83 12.07 13.88
N CYS A 79 5.95 11.37 13.17
CA CYS A 79 4.84 10.58 13.71
C CYS A 79 3.78 11.39 14.48
N LEU A 80 3.75 12.72 14.34
CA LEU A 80 2.78 13.59 15.00
C LEU A 80 1.99 14.40 13.97
N ASP A 81 2.70 15.07 13.07
CA ASP A 81 2.11 15.90 12.02
C ASP A 81 1.93 15.06 10.75
N TRP A 82 0.69 15.00 10.26
CA TRP A 82 0.32 14.17 9.12
C TRP A 82 -0.13 15.04 7.95
N SER A 83 0.45 14.77 6.79
CA SER A 83 0.13 15.43 5.52
C SER A 83 -0.50 14.42 4.58
N LEU A 84 -1.57 14.82 3.87
CA LEU A 84 -2.24 13.96 2.90
C LEU A 84 -1.37 13.82 1.64
N LEU A 85 -1.09 12.59 1.23
CA LEU A 85 -0.52 12.31 -0.10
C LEU A 85 -1.60 12.56 -1.15
N THR A 86 -1.38 13.59 -1.96
CA THR A 86 -2.29 13.90 -3.07
C THR A 86 -2.16 12.85 -4.17
N ALA A 87 -3.29 12.45 -4.75
CA ALA A 87 -3.29 11.48 -5.84
C ALA A 87 -2.54 12.05 -7.05
N ALA A 88 -1.50 11.33 -7.50
CA ALA A 88 -0.75 11.71 -8.69
C ALA A 88 -1.43 11.18 -9.97
N SER A 89 -1.20 11.86 -11.09
CA SER A 89 -1.65 11.35 -12.39
C SER A 89 -0.91 10.05 -12.74
N ARG A 90 -1.58 9.14 -13.47
CA ARG A 90 -1.00 7.86 -13.90
C ARG A 90 0.33 8.02 -14.64
N GLU A 91 0.46 9.11 -15.41
CA GLU A 91 1.68 9.48 -16.12
C GLU A 91 2.83 9.75 -15.16
N LYS A 92 2.61 10.58 -14.12
CA LYS A 92 3.65 10.90 -13.13
C LYS A 92 4.05 9.67 -12.30
N VAL A 93 3.10 8.77 -12.02
CA VAL A 93 3.39 7.48 -11.37
C VAL A 93 4.26 6.61 -12.27
N ALA A 94 3.96 6.52 -13.57
CA ALA A 94 4.76 5.75 -14.53
C ALA A 94 6.18 6.31 -14.68
N GLN A 95 6.33 7.64 -14.68
CA GLN A 95 7.64 8.27 -14.71
C GLN A 95 8.41 8.05 -13.40
N ALA A 96 7.73 8.10 -12.24
CA ALA A 96 8.36 7.87 -10.93
C ALA A 96 8.98 6.47 -10.81
N ARG A 97 8.40 5.46 -11.47
CA ARG A 97 8.97 4.10 -11.55
C ARG A 97 10.31 4.02 -12.28
N GLN A 98 10.60 4.99 -13.14
CA GLN A 98 11.90 5.04 -13.83
C GLN A 98 13.02 5.52 -12.91
N LEU A 99 12.69 6.22 -11.83
CA LEU A 99 13.66 6.74 -10.88
C LEU A 99 14.15 5.64 -9.93
N LYS A 100 15.42 5.26 -10.09
CA LYS A 100 16.12 4.33 -9.20
C LYS A 100 17.04 5.12 -8.27
N GLY A 101 16.97 4.84 -6.98
CA GLY A 101 17.82 5.49 -5.98
C GLY A 101 17.21 5.54 -4.58
N ARG A 102 17.94 6.12 -3.63
CA ARG A 102 17.42 6.35 -2.27
C ARG A 102 16.46 7.55 -2.27
N PHE A 103 15.57 7.62 -1.29
CA PHE A 103 14.79 8.82 -1.00
C PHE A 103 15.67 9.85 -0.28
N GLN A 104 15.49 11.14 -0.53
CA GLN A 104 16.25 12.17 0.17
C GLN A 104 15.71 12.40 1.58
N GLY A 105 14.41 12.19 1.80
CA GLY A 105 13.73 12.50 3.06
C GLY A 105 13.15 13.92 3.12
N ASP A 106 12.97 14.55 1.95
CA ASP A 106 12.25 15.82 1.81
C ASP A 106 11.15 15.69 0.72
N PRO A 107 9.85 15.82 1.06
CA PRO A 107 8.74 15.76 0.10
C PRO A 107 8.86 16.75 -1.06
N SER A 108 9.51 17.90 -0.81
CA SER A 108 9.65 18.99 -1.76
C SER A 108 10.80 18.80 -2.74
N PHE A 109 11.66 17.79 -2.51
CA PHE A 109 12.79 17.49 -3.37
C PHE A 109 12.31 17.12 -4.79
N GLN A 110 13.01 17.62 -5.80
CA GLN A 110 12.65 17.44 -7.20
C GLN A 110 13.71 16.62 -7.91
N TYR A 111 13.28 15.53 -8.53
CA TYR A 111 14.10 14.69 -9.41
C TYR A 111 13.94 15.15 -10.85
N ASN A 112 15.06 15.36 -11.53
CA ASN A 112 15.05 15.59 -12.97
C ASN A 112 15.20 14.26 -13.69
N LEU A 113 14.20 13.90 -14.51
CA LEU A 113 14.24 12.66 -15.30
C LEU A 113 15.37 12.68 -16.32
N ALA A 114 15.86 13.86 -16.74
CA ALA A 114 17.00 13.97 -17.66
C ALA A 114 18.26 13.29 -17.12
N ASP A 115 18.45 13.29 -15.80
CA ASP A 115 19.62 12.71 -15.14
C ASP A 115 19.59 11.17 -15.16
N THR A 116 18.40 10.58 -15.26
CA THR A 116 18.20 9.12 -15.20
C THR A 116 17.89 8.53 -16.58
N ASN A 117 17.10 9.23 -17.39
CA ASN A 117 16.64 8.80 -18.70
C ASN A 117 16.41 10.00 -19.64
N ALA A 118 17.49 10.43 -20.32
CA ALA A 118 17.46 11.52 -21.28
C ALA A 118 16.43 11.31 -22.43
N GLY A 119 16.17 10.06 -22.83
CA GLY A 119 15.18 9.73 -23.85
C GLY A 119 13.75 9.98 -23.39
N ALA A 120 13.40 9.56 -22.17
CA ALA A 120 12.09 9.85 -21.58
C ALA A 120 11.90 11.34 -21.31
N ALA A 121 12.95 12.03 -20.85
CA ALA A 121 12.90 13.47 -20.63
C ALA A 121 12.64 14.25 -21.93
N LYS A 122 13.27 13.85 -23.04
CA LYS A 122 13.05 14.46 -24.35
C LYS A 122 11.62 14.25 -24.85
N ALA A 123 11.07 13.03 -24.72
CA ALA A 123 9.68 12.74 -25.10
C ALA A 123 8.66 13.57 -24.29
N LEU A 124 8.94 13.83 -23.01
CA LEU A 124 8.08 14.68 -22.17
C LEU A 124 8.12 16.14 -22.60
N LEU A 125 9.31 16.66 -22.90
CA LEU A 125 9.48 18.02 -23.40
C LEU A 125 8.81 18.21 -24.76
N GLU A 126 8.91 17.22 -25.66
CA GLU A 126 8.20 17.21 -26.95
C GLU A 126 6.67 17.17 -26.77
N GLY A 127 6.18 16.54 -25.70
CA GLY A 127 4.77 16.55 -25.29
C GLY A 127 4.33 17.74 -24.43
N GLY A 128 5.21 18.72 -24.18
CA GLY A 128 4.91 19.92 -23.38
C GLY A 128 4.82 19.68 -21.85
N LEU A 129 5.33 18.55 -21.36
CA LEU A 129 5.34 18.20 -19.94
C LEU A 129 6.73 18.44 -19.32
N GLU A 130 6.76 18.95 -18.09
CA GLU A 130 8.00 19.11 -17.34
C GLU A 130 8.57 17.74 -16.92
N PRO A 131 9.85 17.44 -17.20
CA PRO A 131 10.50 16.18 -16.84
C PRO A 131 10.90 16.14 -15.35
N VAL A 132 10.13 16.79 -14.49
CA VAL A 132 10.43 16.97 -13.07
C VAL A 132 9.41 16.24 -12.22
N ILE A 133 9.90 15.40 -11.31
CA ILE A 133 9.07 14.63 -10.37
C ILE A 133 9.39 15.04 -8.95
N ARG A 134 8.38 15.43 -8.18
CA ARG A 134 8.52 15.63 -6.73
C ARG A 134 8.68 14.31 -5.99
N GLU A 135 9.48 14.32 -4.93
CA GLU A 135 9.69 13.16 -4.09
C GLU A 135 8.39 12.64 -3.48
N GLU A 136 7.45 13.52 -3.13
CA GLU A 136 6.11 13.15 -2.67
C GLU A 136 5.37 12.24 -3.69
N THR A 137 5.42 12.58 -4.98
CA THR A 137 4.80 11.78 -6.04
C THR A 137 5.48 10.42 -6.19
N ARG A 138 6.82 10.41 -6.07
CA ARG A 138 7.60 9.18 -6.08
C ARG A 138 7.27 8.28 -4.89
N LEU A 139 7.12 8.87 -3.71
CA LEU A 139 6.75 8.18 -2.48
C LEU A 139 5.40 7.48 -2.67
N LEU A 140 4.39 8.20 -3.19
CA LEU A 140 3.09 7.60 -3.49
C LEU A 140 3.20 6.42 -4.47
N ALA A 141 3.93 6.60 -5.58
CA ALA A 141 4.11 5.57 -6.59
C ALA A 141 4.79 4.30 -6.03
N THR A 142 5.80 4.47 -5.18
CA THR A 142 6.49 3.36 -4.50
C THR A 142 5.56 2.64 -3.53
N ILE A 143 4.72 3.34 -2.76
CA ILE A 143 3.75 2.70 -1.87
C ILE A 143 2.71 1.91 -2.67
N GLU A 144 2.22 2.44 -3.79
CA GLU A 144 1.30 1.70 -4.69
C GLU A 144 1.95 0.43 -5.26
N GLU A 145 3.22 0.50 -5.63
CA GLU A 145 3.96 -0.64 -6.17
C GLU A 145 4.18 -1.72 -5.11
N ILE A 146 4.57 -1.32 -3.89
CA ILE A 146 4.72 -2.24 -2.76
C ILE A 146 3.37 -2.87 -2.44
N ASP A 147 2.29 -2.09 -2.29
CA ASP A 147 0.96 -2.63 -1.99
C ASP A 147 0.48 -3.62 -3.05
N LYS A 148 0.77 -3.35 -4.32
CA LYS A 148 0.44 -4.27 -5.42
C LYS A 148 1.26 -5.56 -5.37
N ALA A 149 2.50 -5.51 -4.91
CA ALA A 149 3.39 -6.67 -4.89
C ALA A 149 3.24 -7.53 -3.63
N VAL A 150 2.99 -6.91 -2.46
CA VAL A 150 3.04 -7.61 -1.16
C VAL A 150 1.79 -7.45 -0.32
N GLY A 151 0.80 -6.68 -0.77
CA GLY A 151 -0.47 -6.52 -0.05
C GLY A 151 -1.29 -7.80 -0.15
N ILE A 152 -1.09 -8.75 0.76
CA ILE A 152 -1.75 -10.06 0.73
C ILE A 152 -2.78 -10.23 1.85
N VAL A 153 -3.82 -11.02 1.57
CA VAL A 153 -4.86 -11.40 2.54
C VAL A 153 -5.16 -12.89 2.45
N PRO A 154 -5.50 -13.54 3.57
CA PRO A 154 -5.92 -14.94 3.53
C PRO A 154 -7.31 -15.07 2.89
N ARG A 155 -7.54 -16.21 2.22
CA ARG A 155 -8.81 -16.56 1.58
C ARG A 155 -9.95 -16.48 2.58
N GLY A 156 -11.03 -15.82 2.21
CA GLY A 156 -12.24 -15.74 3.03
C GLY A 156 -12.19 -14.72 4.17
N ALA A 157 -11.06 -14.03 4.38
CA ALA A 157 -10.99 -12.92 5.35
C ALA A 157 -11.79 -11.69 4.91
N PHE A 158 -12.00 -11.54 3.60
CA PHE A 158 -12.83 -10.50 3.00
C PHE A 158 -13.89 -11.15 2.10
N VAL A 159 -15.06 -10.52 2.07
CA VAL A 159 -16.19 -10.93 1.23
C VAL A 159 -16.66 -9.76 0.41
N LYS A 160 -16.88 -9.99 -0.88
CA LYS A 160 -17.44 -9.03 -1.81
C LYS A 160 -18.96 -9.19 -1.87
N THR A 161 -19.67 -8.09 -1.66
CA THR A 161 -21.13 -8.07 -1.76
C THR A 161 -21.57 -8.04 -3.24
N PRO A 162 -22.84 -8.39 -3.55
CA PRO A 162 -23.39 -8.22 -4.90
C PRO A 162 -23.34 -6.77 -5.42
N LEU A 163 -23.29 -5.78 -4.52
CA LEU A 163 -23.14 -4.36 -4.86
C LEU A 163 -21.68 -3.97 -5.18
N GLY A 164 -20.74 -4.91 -5.04
CA GLY A 164 -19.33 -4.72 -5.33
C GLY A 164 -18.48 -4.22 -4.16
N SER A 165 -19.10 -3.83 -3.04
CA SER A 165 -18.36 -3.41 -1.84
C SER A 165 -17.68 -4.60 -1.15
N VAL A 166 -16.50 -4.39 -0.59
CA VAL A 166 -15.74 -5.42 0.11
C VAL A 166 -15.74 -5.14 1.61
N HIS A 167 -16.06 -6.16 2.39
CA HIS A 167 -16.09 -6.09 3.85
C HIS A 167 -15.30 -7.24 4.47
N GLU A 168 -14.87 -7.05 5.71
CA GLU A 168 -14.26 -8.12 6.50
C GLU A 168 -15.30 -9.19 6.83
N ASN A 169 -14.90 -10.44 6.69
CA ASN A 169 -15.72 -11.57 7.07
C ASN A 169 -15.63 -11.78 8.58
N ARG A 170 -16.72 -11.48 9.30
CA ARG A 170 -16.78 -11.66 10.76
C ARG A 170 -16.74 -13.12 11.22
N HIS A 171 -17.01 -14.06 10.31
CA HIS A 171 -16.96 -15.50 10.59
C HIS A 171 -15.59 -16.11 10.25
N PHE A 172 -14.63 -15.30 9.81
CA PHE A 172 -13.29 -15.79 9.52
C PHE A 172 -12.49 -15.93 10.81
N GLU A 173 -12.24 -17.18 11.20
CA GLU A 173 -11.49 -17.51 12.42
C GLU A 173 -9.97 -17.68 12.19
N GLY A 174 -9.53 -17.53 10.94
CA GLY A 174 -8.16 -17.79 10.53
C GLY A 174 -8.03 -19.00 9.61
N LEU A 175 -6.84 -19.17 9.04
CA LEU A 175 -6.49 -20.36 8.27
C LEU A 175 -6.00 -21.47 9.21
N SER A 176 -6.29 -22.72 8.87
CA SER A 176 -5.64 -23.86 9.54
C SER A 176 -4.13 -23.84 9.29
N LEU A 177 -3.34 -24.49 10.14
CA LEU A 177 -1.88 -24.56 9.98
C LEU A 177 -1.44 -25.22 8.65
N VAL A 178 -2.28 -26.10 8.10
CA VAL A 178 -2.04 -26.76 6.81
C VAL A 178 -2.29 -25.79 5.65
N GLU A 179 -3.35 -25.00 5.72
CA GLU A 179 -3.71 -24.00 4.70
C GLU A 179 -2.78 -22.79 4.75
N ALA A 180 -2.38 -22.36 5.94
CA ALA A 180 -1.47 -21.24 6.13
C ALA A 180 -0.10 -21.44 5.47
N LYS A 181 0.27 -22.68 5.12
CA LYS A 181 1.49 -23.04 4.39
C LYS A 181 1.32 -23.05 2.86
N LYS A 182 0.10 -22.93 2.34
CA LYS A 182 -0.20 -23.01 0.91
C LYS A 182 -0.37 -21.62 0.31
N LEU A 183 0.31 -21.34 -0.80
CA LEU A 183 0.18 -20.05 -1.51
C LEU A 183 -1.25 -19.81 -2.02
N CYS A 184 -1.96 -20.85 -2.43
CA CYS A 184 -3.35 -20.74 -2.89
C CYS A 184 -4.35 -20.29 -1.81
N SER A 185 -3.95 -20.29 -0.53
CA SER A 185 -4.73 -19.77 0.57
C SER A 185 -4.56 -18.26 0.77
N TYR A 186 -3.72 -17.60 -0.02
CA TYR A 186 -3.46 -16.16 0.04
C TYR A 186 -3.71 -15.49 -1.31
N PHE A 187 -4.21 -14.26 -1.23
CA PHE A 187 -4.64 -13.47 -2.38
C PHE A 187 -4.08 -12.07 -2.31
N HIS A 188 -3.77 -11.48 -3.47
CA HIS A 188 -3.41 -10.08 -3.61
C HIS A 188 -4.61 -9.19 -3.33
N PHE A 189 -4.48 -8.30 -2.35
CA PHE A 189 -5.51 -7.35 -1.93
C PHE A 189 -5.43 -6.05 -2.76
N THR A 190 -5.47 -6.22 -4.07
CA THR A 190 -5.52 -5.15 -5.07
C THR A 190 -6.49 -5.51 -6.17
N GLU A 191 -6.72 -4.58 -7.11
CA GLU A 191 -7.56 -4.87 -8.27
C GLU A 191 -7.01 -6.08 -9.05
N PRO A 192 -7.82 -7.12 -9.29
CA PRO A 192 -7.34 -8.34 -9.93
C PRO A 192 -7.08 -8.11 -11.42
N VAL A 193 -5.93 -8.60 -11.86
CA VAL A 193 -5.47 -8.58 -13.26
C VAL A 193 -5.72 -9.95 -13.89
N ASN A 194 -5.39 -11.04 -13.20
CA ASN A 194 -5.42 -12.38 -13.76
C ASN A 194 -6.85 -12.94 -13.84
N LEU A 195 -7.71 -12.64 -12.86
CA LEU A 195 -9.13 -13.05 -12.91
C LEU A 195 -9.88 -12.55 -14.16
N LYS A 196 -9.50 -11.38 -14.69
CA LYS A 196 -10.10 -10.84 -15.92
C LYS A 196 -9.81 -11.74 -17.12
N ASN A 197 -8.64 -12.37 -17.14
CA ASN A 197 -8.14 -13.20 -18.23
C ASN A 197 -8.55 -14.67 -18.13
N LYS A 198 -9.17 -15.10 -17.03
CA LYS A 198 -9.64 -16.49 -16.87
C LYS A 198 -10.80 -16.83 -17.79
N THR A 199 -10.82 -18.07 -18.26
CA THR A 199 -11.88 -18.65 -19.09
C THR A 199 -13.19 -18.81 -18.31
N LEU A 200 -14.32 -19.00 -19.03
CA LEU A 200 -15.64 -19.21 -18.41
C LEU A 200 -15.68 -20.48 -17.55
N LEU A 201 -15.01 -21.55 -17.98
CA LEU A 201 -14.93 -22.82 -17.25
C LEU A 201 -14.20 -22.66 -15.92
N GLU A 202 -13.09 -21.91 -15.91
CA GLU A 202 -12.35 -21.63 -14.68
C GLU A 202 -13.15 -20.75 -13.73
N LYS A 203 -13.89 -19.77 -14.25
CA LYS A 203 -14.77 -18.90 -13.45
C LYS A 203 -15.93 -19.64 -12.81
N ALA A 204 -16.44 -20.70 -13.42
CA ALA A 204 -17.54 -21.50 -12.88
C ALA A 204 -17.18 -22.21 -11.56
N ASN A 205 -15.89 -22.45 -11.32
CA ASN A 205 -15.40 -23.08 -10.08
C ASN A 205 -15.06 -22.08 -8.97
N LEU A 206 -15.17 -20.77 -9.22
CA LEU A 206 -14.85 -19.72 -8.25
C LEU A 206 -16.10 -19.23 -7.54
N ASP A 207 -16.01 -18.97 -6.24
CA ASP A 207 -17.05 -18.26 -5.52
C ASP A 207 -16.89 -16.74 -5.74
N PRO A 208 -17.85 -16.04 -6.39
CA PRO A 208 -17.74 -14.61 -6.66
C PRO A 208 -17.62 -13.73 -5.41
N ALA A 209 -18.06 -14.23 -4.25
CA ALA A 209 -18.03 -13.51 -2.99
C ALA A 209 -16.67 -13.63 -2.28
N THR A 210 -15.97 -14.77 -2.39
CA THR A 210 -14.69 -15.01 -1.71
C THR A 210 -13.48 -15.03 -2.63
N ASP A 211 -13.64 -15.48 -3.88
CA ASP A 211 -12.57 -15.67 -4.87
C ASP A 211 -12.54 -14.53 -5.91
N PHE A 212 -12.70 -13.29 -5.43
CA PHE A 212 -12.73 -12.09 -6.25
C PHE A 212 -11.37 -11.41 -6.43
N LEU A 213 -10.29 -12.01 -5.91
CA LEU A 213 -8.90 -11.51 -5.95
C LEU A 213 -7.97 -12.51 -6.68
N ASP A 214 -6.76 -12.07 -7.02
CA ASP A 214 -5.75 -12.93 -7.63
C ASP A 214 -5.01 -13.76 -6.57
N SER A 215 -4.86 -15.07 -6.81
CA SER A 215 -4.15 -16.00 -5.90
C SER A 215 -2.63 -15.95 -6.10
N LEU A 216 -1.86 -16.02 -5.00
CA LEU A 216 -0.40 -16.05 -5.02
C LEU A 216 0.19 -17.30 -5.70
N GLU A 217 -0.60 -18.35 -5.89
CA GLU A 217 -0.16 -19.58 -6.56
C GLU A 217 0.35 -19.34 -7.99
N HIS A 218 -0.11 -18.27 -8.63
CA HIS A 218 0.22 -17.94 -10.02
C HIS A 218 1.32 -16.88 -10.12
N ASP A 219 1.90 -16.45 -9.01
CA ASP A 219 2.99 -15.47 -9.01
C ASP A 219 4.28 -16.09 -9.55
N ILE A 220 4.89 -15.42 -10.52
CA ILE A 220 6.16 -15.85 -11.11
C ILE A 220 7.26 -14.95 -10.53
N PRO A 221 8.20 -15.49 -9.73
CA PRO A 221 9.30 -14.68 -9.21
C PRO A 221 10.23 -14.26 -10.35
N HIS A 222 10.50 -12.96 -10.45
CA HIS A 222 11.56 -12.44 -11.29
C HIS A 222 12.88 -12.57 -10.50
N GLY A 223 13.55 -13.70 -10.68
CA GLY A 223 14.88 -13.96 -10.13
C GLY A 223 15.95 -13.02 -10.65
#